data_AF-A0A444V3A7-F1
#
_entry.id   AF-A0A444V3A7-F1
#
_cell.length_a   1.000
_cell.length_b   1.000
_cell.length_c   1.000
_cell.angle_alpha   90.00
_cell.angle_beta   90.00
_cell.angle_gamma   90.00
#
_symmetry.space_group_name_H-M   'P 1'
#
loop_
_entity.id
_entity.type
_entity.pdbx_description
1 polymer ?
#
loop_
_entity_poly.entity_id
_entity_poly.type
_entity_poly.pdbx_seq_one_letter_code
_entity_poly.pdbx_strand_id
1 'polypeptide(L)'
;MPMMCGGTSESKPATDEVQQICNEVKPKAEEHAAKSFDVFTAKEFKTQVVAGTNYFIKVHVGADEYLHLRVHRPLPHENKPLSLHSVQTSKTQHDEIAYF
;
A
#
# COMPACT_ATOMS: atom_id res chain seq x y z
N MET A 1 -6.16 -12.78 -18.82
CA MET A 1 -5.69 -13.97 -18.06
C MET A 1 -6.62 -14.18 -16.87
N PRO A 2 -6.95 -15.41 -16.46
CA PRO A 2 -7.87 -15.64 -15.36
C PRO A 2 -7.23 -15.16 -14.05
N MET A 3 -7.90 -14.25 -13.34
CA MET A 3 -7.50 -13.87 -11.98
C MET A 3 -7.70 -15.08 -11.07
N MET A 4 -6.61 -15.67 -10.58
CA MET A 4 -6.68 -16.68 -9.54
C MET A 4 -7.12 -16.02 -8.23
N CYS A 5 -8.16 -16.55 -7.58
CA CYS A 5 -8.57 -16.11 -6.25
C CYS A 5 -7.36 -16.19 -5.29
N GLY A 6 -7.02 -15.07 -4.65
CA GLY A 6 -5.85 -14.96 -3.75
C GLY A 6 -4.55 -14.50 -4.42
N GLY A 7 -4.49 -14.36 -5.74
CA GLY A 7 -3.35 -13.74 -6.43
C GLY A 7 -3.36 -12.21 -6.36
N THR A 8 -2.20 -11.57 -6.36
CA THR A 8 -2.10 -10.12 -6.57
C THR A 8 -2.29 -9.77 -8.04
N SER A 9 -2.87 -8.61 -8.33
CA SER A 9 -2.97 -8.08 -9.68
C SER A 9 -1.59 -7.71 -10.24
N GLU A 10 -1.56 -7.40 -11.55
CA GLU A 10 -0.41 -6.69 -12.13
C GLU A 10 -0.21 -5.32 -11.45
N SER A 11 1.03 -4.81 -11.51
CA SER A 11 1.37 -3.47 -11.02
C SER A 11 0.67 -2.41 -11.86
N LYS A 12 0.12 -1.39 -11.20
CA LYS A 12 -0.54 -0.25 -11.84
C LYS A 12 -0.01 1.05 -11.24
N PRO A 13 0.04 2.15 -12.01
CA PRO A 13 0.39 3.46 -11.46
C PRO A 13 -0.64 3.87 -10.41
N ALA A 14 -0.19 4.52 -9.33
CA ALA A 14 -1.07 4.98 -8.26
C ALA A 14 -2.10 5.99 -8.78
N THR A 15 -3.33 5.87 -8.29
CA THR A 15 -4.43 6.82 -8.54
C THR A 15 -4.62 7.74 -7.34
N ASP A 16 -5.44 8.78 -7.48
CA ASP A 16 -5.78 9.69 -6.38
C ASP A 16 -6.40 8.94 -5.19
N GLU A 17 -7.21 7.90 -5.45
CA GLU A 17 -7.77 7.03 -4.41
C GLU A 17 -6.67 6.29 -3.63
N VAL A 18 -5.67 5.76 -4.32
CA VAL A 18 -4.53 5.07 -3.68
C VAL A 18 -3.69 6.05 -2.88
N GLN A 19 -3.51 7.27 -3.37
CA GLN A 19 -2.85 8.33 -2.61
C GLN A 19 -3.65 8.71 -1.35
N GLN A 20 -4.98 8.78 -1.43
CA GLN A 20 -5.83 9.01 -0.26
C GLN A 20 -5.72 7.88 0.76
N ILE A 21 -5.70 6.62 0.32
CA ILE A 21 -5.43 5.47 1.18
C ILE A 21 -4.09 5.65 1.92
N CYS A 22 -3.03 6.01 1.19
CA CYS A 22 -1.72 6.30 1.78
C CYS A 22 -1.78 7.42 2.81
N ASN A 23 -2.46 8.52 2.52
CA ASN A 23 -2.58 9.66 3.43
C ASN A 23 -3.30 9.28 4.73
N GLU A 24 -4.34 8.45 4.67
CA GLU A 24 -5.07 7.97 5.84
C GLU A 24 -4.21 7.07 6.74
N VAL A 25 -3.38 6.21 6.14
CA VAL A 25 -2.52 5.29 6.90
C VAL A 25 -1.13 5.86 7.24
N LYS A 26 -0.78 7.04 6.72
CA LYS A 26 0.54 7.68 6.93
C LYS A 26 0.94 7.74 8.41
N PRO A 27 0.09 8.18 9.35
CA PRO A 27 0.48 8.24 10.76
C PRO A 27 0.88 6.87 11.32
N LYS A 28 0.17 5.81 10.93
CA LYS A 28 0.48 4.42 11.33
C LYS A 28 1.77 3.92 10.68
N ALA A 29 2.04 4.34 9.44
CA ALA A 29 3.27 3.99 8.74
C ALA A 29 4.49 4.66 9.37
N GLU A 30 4.37 5.93 9.77
CA GLU A 30 5.41 6.67 10.49
C GLU A 30 5.69 6.08 11.87
N GLU A 31 4.64 5.71 12.61
CA GLU A 31 4.75 5.01 13.89
C GLU A 31 5.48 3.66 13.71
N HIS A 32 5.09 2.86 12.72
CA HIS A 32 5.71 1.57 12.44
C HIS A 32 7.18 1.71 12.01
N ALA A 33 7.51 2.75 11.25
CA ALA A 33 8.87 3.02 10.80
C ALA A 33 9.73 3.78 11.85
N ALA A 34 9.12 4.20 12.97
CA ALA A 34 9.73 5.11 13.94
C ALA A 34 10.39 6.35 13.30
N LYS A 35 9.77 6.86 12.22
CA LYS A 35 10.31 7.94 11.38
C LYS A 35 9.16 8.74 10.76
N SER A 36 9.28 10.06 10.73
CA SER A 36 8.38 10.93 9.98
C SER A 36 8.83 11.09 8.53
N PHE A 37 7.88 11.19 7.61
CA PHE A 37 8.14 11.30 6.18
C PHE A 37 7.61 12.63 5.63
N ASP A 38 8.50 13.53 5.21
CA ASP A 38 8.11 14.79 4.58
C ASP A 38 7.45 14.56 3.21
N VAL A 39 7.95 13.58 2.47
CA VAL A 39 7.39 13.10 1.21
C VAL A 39 6.65 11.80 1.46
N PHE A 40 5.44 11.65 0.91
CA PHE A 40 4.67 10.40 1.04
C PHE A 40 3.79 10.19 -0.19
N THR A 41 4.43 9.88 -1.31
CA THR A 41 3.77 9.84 -2.63
C THR A 41 3.63 8.41 -3.13
N ALA A 42 2.40 7.94 -3.29
CA ALA A 42 2.12 6.66 -3.92
C ALA A 42 2.57 6.69 -5.39
N LYS A 43 3.30 5.66 -5.82
CA LYS A 43 3.80 5.55 -7.20
C LYS A 43 3.15 4.41 -7.96
N GLU A 44 3.07 3.26 -7.33
CA GLU A 44 2.52 2.04 -7.92
C GLU A 44 1.74 1.25 -6.87
N PHE A 45 0.80 0.42 -7.33
CA PHE A 45 0.09 -0.49 -6.46
C PHE A 45 -0.29 -1.79 -7.15
N LYS A 46 -0.52 -2.82 -6.33
CA LYS A 46 -1.20 -4.07 -6.70
C LYS A 46 -2.38 -4.27 -5.75
N THR A 47 -3.42 -4.95 -6.21
CA THR A 47 -4.55 -5.34 -5.36
C THR A 47 -4.67 -6.86 -5.26
N GLN A 48 -5.26 -7.32 -4.17
CA GLN A 48 -5.62 -8.72 -3.96
C GLN A 48 -7.02 -8.76 -3.33
N VAL A 49 -7.94 -9.46 -3.99
CA VAL A 49 -9.31 -9.64 -3.51
C VAL A 49 -9.34 -10.73 -2.44
N VAL A 50 -9.94 -10.41 -1.29
CA VAL A 50 -10.15 -11.29 -0.12
C VAL A 50 -11.57 -11.06 0.42
N ALA A 51 -11.83 -11.28 1.72
CA ALA A 51 -13.00 -10.71 2.40
C ALA A 51 -12.84 -9.19 2.59
N GLY A 52 -12.74 -8.47 1.47
CA GLY A 52 -12.23 -7.11 1.39
C GLY A 52 -11.23 -6.97 0.24
N THR A 53 -10.39 -5.95 0.28
CA THR A 53 -9.31 -5.75 -0.70
C THR A 53 -8.02 -5.40 0.01
N ASN A 54 -6.96 -6.17 -0.22
CA ASN A 54 -5.61 -5.77 0.14
C ASN A 54 -5.03 -4.90 -0.98
N TYR A 55 -4.47 -3.76 -0.60
CA TYR A 55 -3.67 -2.88 -1.44
C TYR A 55 -2.21 -3.04 -1.03
N PHE A 56 -1.36 -3.38 -1.99
CA PHE A 56 0.09 -3.36 -1.84
C PHE A 56 0.59 -2.13 -2.57
N ILE A 57 1.10 -1.12 -1.86
CA ILE A 57 1.35 0.21 -2.41
C ILE A 57 2.83 0.55 -2.24
N LYS A 58 3.50 0.89 -3.34
CA LYS A 58 4.85 1.48 -3.34
C LYS A 58 4.73 2.98 -3.14
N VAL A 59 5.33 3.48 -2.06
CA VAL A 59 5.29 4.88 -1.65
C VAL A 59 6.70 5.44 -1.65
N HIS A 60 6.91 6.51 -2.39
CA HIS A 60 8.15 7.29 -2.35
C HIS A 60 8.16 8.18 -1.11
N VAL A 61 9.23 8.12 -0.34
CA VAL A 61 9.37 8.85 0.94
C VAL A 61 10.52 9.86 0.97
N GLY A 62 11.06 10.19 -0.20
CA GLY A 62 12.14 11.17 -0.37
C GLY A 62 13.44 10.51 -0.86
N ALA A 63 14.30 11.29 -1.51
CA ALA A 63 15.52 10.81 -2.16
C ALA A 63 15.25 9.55 -3.02
N ASP A 64 16.02 8.48 -2.81
CA ASP A 64 15.83 7.18 -3.46
C ASP A 64 15.16 6.12 -2.54
N GLU A 65 14.54 6.58 -1.44
CA GLU A 65 13.91 5.72 -0.43
C GLU A 65 12.42 5.51 -0.71
N TYR A 66 11.99 4.26 -0.60
CA TYR A 66 10.62 3.83 -0.79
C TYR A 66 10.14 2.94 0.36
N LEU A 67 8.83 2.90 0.55
CA LEU A 67 8.11 1.97 1.40
C LEU A 67 7.19 1.11 0.57
N HIS A 68 7.01 -0.14 0.96
CA HIS A 68 5.87 -0.94 0.51
C HIS A 68 4.87 -1.08 1.67
N LEU A 69 3.64 -0.61 1.46
CA LEU A 69 2.55 -0.69 2.42
C LEU A 69 1.60 -1.81 2.03
N ARG A 70 1.13 -2.59 3.00
CA ARG A 70 -0.03 -3.46 2.85
C ARG A 70 -1.19 -2.87 3.63
N VAL A 71 -2.19 -2.37 2.92
CA VAL A 71 -3.41 -1.79 3.51
C VAL A 71 -4.60 -2.66 3.19
N HIS A 72 -5.40 -2.99 4.18
CA HIS A 72 -6.66 -3.71 3.99
C HIS A 72 -7.84 -2.74 4.02
N ARG A 73 -8.65 -2.82 2.97
CA ARG A 73 -9.95 -2.18 2.85
C ARG A 73 -11.05 -3.23 3.12
N PRO A 74 -11.79 -3.12 4.23
CA PRO A 74 -12.91 -3.98 4.55
C PRO A 74 -14.03 -3.90 3.50
N LEU A 75 -14.97 -4.85 3.52
CA LEU A 75 -16.13 -4.81 2.63
C LEU A 75 -17.04 -3.62 2.97
N PRO A 76 -17.75 -3.02 1.99
CA PRO A 76 -18.54 -1.81 2.22
C PRO A 76 -19.59 -1.93 3.34
N HIS A 77 -20.15 -3.13 3.55
CA HIS A 77 -21.16 -3.36 4.58
C HIS A 77 -20.59 -3.51 6.00
N GLU A 78 -19.27 -3.70 6.15
CA GLU A 78 -18.64 -3.85 7.46
C GLU A 78 -18.45 -2.50 8.17
N ASN A 79 -18.52 -1.37 7.46
CA ASN A 79 -18.33 -0.02 8.00
C ASN A 79 -17.05 0.13 8.87
N LYS A 80 -15.99 -0.61 8.51
CA LYS A 80 -14.69 -0.59 9.20
C LYS A 80 -13.72 0.33 8.45
N PRO A 81 -12.82 1.04 9.16
CA PRO A 81 -11.82 1.91 8.54
C PRO A 81 -10.72 1.12 7.84
N LEU A 82 -9.88 1.82 7.06
CA LEU A 82 -8.68 1.23 6.48
C LEU A 82 -7.71 0.78 7.58
N SER A 83 -7.03 -0.33 7.33
CA SER A 83 -6.09 -0.93 8.28
C SER A 83 -4.74 -1.17 7.61
N LEU A 84 -3.69 -0.56 8.16
CA LEU A 84 -2.32 -0.87 7.78
C LEU A 84 -1.93 -2.21 8.40
N HIS A 85 -1.69 -3.22 7.58
CA HIS A 85 -1.32 -4.56 8.00
C HIS A 85 0.18 -4.74 8.16
N SER A 86 0.95 -4.19 7.23
CA SER A 86 2.40 -4.37 7.20
C SER A 86 3.08 -3.23 6.44
N VAL A 87 4.33 -2.95 6.80
CA VAL A 87 5.20 -1.96 6.16
C VAL A 87 6.55 -2.61 5.91
N GLN A 88 7.06 -2.49 4.70
CA GLN A 88 8.47 -2.75 4.40
C GLN A 88 9.17 -1.42 4.17
N THR A 89 10.24 -1.19 4.92
CA THR A 89 11.11 -0.02 4.78
C THR A 89 12.33 -0.34 3.90
N SER A 90 13.15 0.66 3.62
CA SER A 90 14.41 0.51 2.88
C SER A 90 14.24 -0.10 1.47
N LYS A 91 13.12 0.20 0.81
CA LYS A 91 12.89 -0.17 -0.59
C LYS A 91 13.43 0.89 -1.53
N THR A 92 13.59 0.50 -2.78
CA THR A 92 14.03 1.35 -3.88
C THR A 92 12.94 1.43 -4.96
N GLN A 93 13.13 2.34 -5.92
CA GLN A 93 12.21 2.49 -7.05
C GLN A 93 12.03 1.18 -7.85
N HIS A 94 13.09 0.38 -7.96
CA HIS A 94 13.13 -0.82 -8.79
C HIS A 94 12.63 -2.08 -8.07
N ASP A 95 12.42 -2.01 -6.76
CA ASP A 95 11.86 -3.14 -6.02
C ASP A 95 10.43 -3.42 -6.47
N GLU A 96 10.16 -4.68 -6.85
CA GLU A 96 8.82 -5.07 -7.23
C GLU A 96 7.90 -5.19 -6.02
N ILE A 97 6.62 -4.84 -6.22
CA ILE A 97 5.58 -5.06 -5.24
C ILE A 97 5.26 -6.56 -5.21
N ALA A 98 5.60 -7.23 -4.12
CA ALA A 98 5.27 -8.62 -3.84
C ALA A 98 4.25 -8.74 -2.69
N TYR A 99 3.76 -9.95 -2.42
CA TYR A 99 2.98 -10.24 -1.22
C TYR A 99 3.89 -10.30 0.02
N PHE A 100 3.46 -9.71 1.14
CA PHE A 100 4.16 -9.71 2.43
C PHE A 100 3.20 -9.46 3.60
#